data_AF-A0A359B9H1-F1
#
_entry.id   AF-A0A359B9H1-F1
#
_cell.length_a   1.000
_cell.length_b   1.000
_cell.length_c   1.000
_cell.angle_alpha   90.00
_cell.angle_beta   90.00
_cell.angle_gamma   90.00
#
_symmetry.space_group_name_H-M   'P 1'
#
loop_
_entity.id
_entity.type
_entity.pdbx_description
1 polymer ?
#
loop_
_entity_poly.entity_id
_entity_poly.type
_entity_poly.pdbx_seq_one_letter_code
_entity_poly.pdbx_strand_id
1 'polypeptide(L)' 'MSQSWRVRLPLIDFQGNNGSMDGDGAAAYRYTEARLSAVSQE' A
#
# COMPACT_ATOMS: atom_id res chain seq x y z
N MET A 1 4.85 -1.82 3.08
CA MET A 1 3.77 -2.34 3.94
C MET A 1 2.47 -2.57 3.18
N SER A 2 2.14 -1.75 2.16
CA SER A 2 0.95 -1.91 1.32
C SER A 2 1.21 -2.56 -0.04
N GLN A 3 2.42 -2.45 -0.59
CA GLN A 3 2.78 -3.00 -1.90
C GLN A 3 2.87 -4.54 -1.86
N SER A 4 1.90 -5.23 -2.46
CA SER A 4 1.78 -6.70 -2.47
C SER A 4 2.95 -7.42 -3.13
N TRP A 5 3.70 -6.77 -4.02
CA TRP A 5 4.90 -7.34 -4.63
C TRP A 5 6.16 -7.20 -3.77
N ARG A 6 6.17 -6.32 -2.76
CA ARG A 6 7.31 -6.13 -1.86
C ARG A 6 7.16 -6.89 -0.54
N VAL A 7 5.92 -7.22 -0.15
CA VAL A 7 5.63 -7.94 1.09
C VAL A 7 4.64 -9.05 0.82
N ARG A 8 4.87 -10.23 1.43
CA ARG A 8 3.98 -11.38 1.27
C ARG A 8 2.58 -11.14 1.83
N LEU A 9 2.51 -10.47 2.99
CA LEU A 9 1.26 -10.10 3.66
C LEU A 9 1.25 -8.59 3.87
N PRO A 10 0.48 -7.83 3.07
CA PRO A 10 0.30 -6.41 3.29
C PRO A 10 -0.36 -6.14 4.63
N LEU A 11 0.24 -5.22 5.39
CA LEU A 11 -0.27 -4.79 6.71
C LEU A 11 -1.15 -3.53 6.62
N ILE A 12 -1.07 -2.84 5.48
CA ILE A 12 -1.83 -1.64 5.18
C ILE A 12 -2.68 -1.90 3.94
N ASP A 13 -3.98 -1.73 4.08
CA ASP A 13 -4.92 -1.67 2.97
C ASP A 13 -4.90 -0.23 2.42
N PHE A 14 -4.67 -0.12 1.11
CA PHE A 14 -4.25 1.13 0.48
C PHE A 14 -5.06 1.40 -0.78
N GLN A 15 -5.53 2.64 -0.91
CA GLN A 15 -6.26 3.12 -2.07
C GLN A 15 -5.55 4.35 -2.68
N GLY A 16 -5.38 4.33 -4.01
CA GLY A 16 -4.66 5.36 -4.76
C GLY A 16 -3.42 4.80 -5.45
N ASN A 17 -2.61 5.67 -6.06
CA ASN A 17 -1.37 5.26 -6.72
C ASN A 17 -0.30 4.91 -5.67
N ASN A 18 -0.05 3.61 -5.52
CA ASN A 18 0.93 3.02 -4.60
C ASN A 18 2.29 2.72 -5.27
N GLY A 19 2.59 3.37 -6.40
CA GLY A 19 3.71 3.04 -7.28
C GLY A 19 3.50 1.75 -8.05
N SER A 20 4.52 1.33 -8.80
CA SER A 20 4.48 0.12 -9.64
C SER A 20 5.72 -0.77 -9.43
N MET A 21 5.68 -1.97 -10.01
CA MET A 21 6.86 -2.85 -10.07
C MET A 21 7.92 -2.30 -11.04
N ASP A 22 7.49 -1.51 -12.03
CA ASP A 22 8.34 -0.94 -13.09
C ASP A 22 9.12 0.29 -12.63
N GLY A 23 8.92 0.72 -11.38
CA GLY A 23 9.69 1.80 -10.76
C GLY A 23 8.97 3.14 -10.67
N ASP A 24 7.67 3.20 -11.01
CA ASP A 24 6.89 4.41 -10.83
C ASP A 24 6.77 4.76 -9.34
N GLY A 25 6.96 6.05 -9.04
CA GLY A 25 6.77 6.59 -7.70
C GLY A 25 5.29 6.57 -7.27
N ALA A 26 5.06 6.47 -5.97
CA ALA A 26 3.74 6.63 -5.39
C ALA A 26 3.26 8.10 -5.48
N ALA A 27 1.95 8.31 -5.50
CA ALA A 27 1.39 9.65 -5.42
C ALA A 27 1.67 10.30 -4.05
N ALA A 28 1.58 11.64 -4.01
CA ALA A 28 1.66 12.39 -2.75
C ALA A 28 0.53 11.98 -1.79
N TYR A 29 0.79 12.07 -0.49
CA TYR A 29 -0.12 11.59 0.57
C TYR A 29 -1.56 12.10 0.47
N ARG A 30 -1.75 13.33 -0.01
CA ARG A 30 -3.08 13.97 -0.17
C ARG A 30 -3.95 13.34 -1.27
N TYR A 31 -3.41 12.43 -2.06
CA TYR A 31 -4.12 11.71 -3.14
C TYR A 31 -4.27 10.22 -2.84
N THR A 32 -4.03 9.79 -1.60
CA THR A 32 -3.99 8.39 -1.21
C THR A 32 -4.70 8.20 0.13
N GLU A 33 -5.36 7.07 0.29
CA GLU A 33 -6.01 6.67 1.54
C GLU A 33 -5.40 5.35 2.04
N ALA A 34 -5.30 5.21 3.37
CA ALA A 34 -4.71 4.03 3.99
C ALA A 34 -5.44 3.67 5.29
N ARG A 35 -5.60 2.36 5.52
CA ARG A 35 -6.10 1.79 6.78
C ARG A 35 -5.35 0.51 7.13
N LEU A 36 -5.50 0.03 8.37
CA LEU A 36 -4.95 -1.27 8.76
C LEU A 36 -5.64 -2.39 7.98
N SER A 37 -4.85 -3.31 7.44
CA SER A 37 -5.37 -4.56 6.89
C SER A 37 -5.92 -5.46 8.00
N ALA A 38 -6.86 -6.36 7.69
CA ALA A 38 -7.44 -7.27 8.68
C ALA A 38 -6.40 -8.15 9.40
N VAL A 39 -5.37 -8.58 8.68
CA VAL A 39 -4.22 -9.34 9.23
C VAL A 39 -3.40 -8.56 10.27
N SER A 40 -3.53 -7.22 10.29
CA SER A 40 -2.86 -6.36 11.27
C SER A 40 -3.69 -6.16 12.55
N GLN A 41 -4.90 -6.72 12.63
CA GLN A 41 -5.78 -6.63 13.81
C GLN A 41 -5.87 -7.94 14.60
N GLU A 42 -5.03 -8.91 14.26
CA GLU A 42 -4.77 -10.12 15.05
C GLU A 42 -3.69 -9.85 16.11
#